data_AF-A0A6M4JER6-F1
#
_entry.id   AF-A0A6M4JER6-F1
#
_cell.length_a   1.000
_cell.length_b   1.000
_cell.length_c   1.000
_cell.angle_alpha   90.00
_cell.angle_beta   90.00
_cell.angle_gamma   90.00
#
_symmetry.space_group_name_H-M   'P 1'
#
loop_
_entity.id
_entity.type
_entity.pdbx_description
1 polymer ?
#
loop_
_entity_poly.entity_id
_entity_poly.type
_entity_poly.pdbx_seq_one_letter_code
_entity_poly.pdbx_strand_id
1 'polypeptide(L)'
;MIPEKKSIAIMKELSIGNTKQMLMINGVDVKNPLLLFLHGGPGTPQIGYVRHYQKELEQYFTVVHWDQRGSGLSYSKRISHHSMTINHFIKDTIQVTQWLLAHFSKSKLYLAGHSWGSILALHVLQQRPDLFYTYYGISQVVNPQDEESTAYQHIREISESKKASILSFLTRFIGAPPWKQDIQHLIYRFCVELTRGGFTHRHRQSLAVLFQMLTGNEYGVRNMHSFLNGLRFSKKHLTDELYRFNAFTSVPSIKVPCVFISGKHDLIVPAEISKQYYQELEAPEKRWFQFENSAHTPHIEEPSLFANTLSRHARHHL
;
A
#
# COMPACT_ATOMS: atom_id res chain seq x y z
N MET A 1 -22.20 23.18 27.08
CA MET A 1 -21.09 22.26 26.77
C MET A 1 -21.59 21.23 25.77
N ILE A 2 -21.14 21.32 24.52
CA ILE A 2 -21.39 20.28 23.52
C ILE A 2 -20.41 19.14 23.85
N PRO A 3 -20.85 17.87 23.96
CA PRO A 3 -19.92 16.79 24.25
C PRO A 3 -18.93 16.71 23.09
N GLU A 4 -17.64 16.92 23.38
CA GLU A 4 -16.57 16.62 22.43
C GLU A 4 -16.77 15.17 21.98
N LYS A 5 -17.08 14.97 20.70
CA LYS A 5 -17.25 13.62 20.15
C LYS A 5 -15.95 12.86 20.40
N LYS A 6 -16.04 11.79 21.20
CA LYS A 6 -14.91 10.90 21.46
C LYS A 6 -14.43 10.27 20.15
N SER A 7 -15.34 9.75 19.33
CA SER A 7 -15.01 9.11 18.05
C SER A 7 -15.11 10.04 16.85
N ILE A 8 -14.43 9.67 15.77
CA ILE A 8 -14.45 10.34 14.48
C ILE A 8 -14.72 9.32 13.36
N ALA A 9 -15.53 9.71 12.38
CA ALA A 9 -15.78 8.97 11.16
C ALA A 9 -16.25 9.96 10.10
N ILE A 10 -15.32 10.49 9.30
CA ILE A 10 -15.59 11.54 8.32
C ILE A 10 -14.95 11.25 6.96
N MET A 11 -15.62 11.73 5.91
CA MET A 11 -15.04 11.89 4.58
C MET A 11 -14.65 13.36 4.41
N LYS A 12 -13.45 13.63 3.90
CA LYS A 12 -12.92 14.99 3.74
C LYS A 12 -12.27 15.15 2.37
N GLU A 13 -12.86 16.04 1.56
CA GLU A 13 -12.20 16.52 0.34
C GLU A 13 -11.22 17.66 0.69
N LEU A 14 -9.99 17.56 0.18
CA LEU A 14 -8.95 18.57 0.30
C LEU A 14 -8.46 19.00 -1.08
N SER A 15 -8.01 20.24 -1.19
CA SER A 15 -7.26 20.72 -2.36
C SER A 15 -5.77 20.48 -2.12
N ILE A 16 -5.23 19.45 -2.76
CA ILE A 16 -3.84 18.99 -2.61
C ILE A 16 -3.16 19.03 -3.97
N GLY A 17 -2.05 19.75 -4.09
CA GLY A 17 -1.29 19.94 -5.33
C GLY A 17 -2.18 20.26 -6.55
N ASN A 18 -3.09 21.23 -6.38
CA ASN A 18 -4.09 21.69 -7.38
C ASN A 18 -5.10 20.63 -7.85
N THR A 19 -5.34 19.60 -7.04
CA THR A 19 -6.33 18.55 -7.29
C THR A 19 -7.22 18.35 -6.08
N LYS A 20 -8.47 17.95 -6.31
CA LYS A 20 -9.38 17.53 -5.24
C LYS A 20 -9.07 16.09 -4.87
N GLN A 21 -8.74 15.85 -3.61
CA GLN A 21 -8.38 14.53 -3.11
C GLN A 21 -9.19 14.17 -1.87
N MET A 22 -9.63 12.92 -1.78
CA MET A 22 -10.55 12.43 -0.77
C MET A 22 -9.82 11.64 0.32
N LEU A 23 -10.11 12.00 1.57
CA LEU A 23 -9.66 11.29 2.76
C LEU A 23 -10.86 10.68 3.48
N MET A 24 -10.66 9.50 4.04
CA MET A 24 -11.52 8.90 5.07
C MET A 24 -10.76 8.87 6.39
N ILE A 25 -11.32 9.49 7.43
CA ILE A 25 -10.70 9.59 8.75
C ILE A 25 -11.62 8.95 9.78
N ASN A 26 -11.15 7.86 10.38
CA ASN A 26 -11.91 7.10 11.37
C ASN A 26 -11.08 6.84 12.63
N GLY A 27 -11.72 6.78 13.78
CA GLY A 27 -11.10 6.41 15.04
C GLY A 27 -12.10 6.40 16.19
N VAL A 28 -11.91 5.52 17.17
CA VAL A 28 -12.80 5.47 18.35
C VAL A 28 -12.52 6.59 19.34
N ASP A 29 -11.31 7.17 19.30
CA ASP A 29 -10.89 8.31 20.10
C ASP A 29 -10.04 9.29 19.27
N VAL A 30 -10.47 10.55 19.14
CA VAL A 30 -9.71 11.60 18.42
C VAL A 30 -8.37 11.94 19.08
N LYS A 31 -8.16 11.53 20.33
CA LYS A 31 -6.88 11.70 21.02
C LYS A 31 -5.84 10.68 20.59
N ASN A 32 -6.26 9.53 20.05
CA ASN A 32 -5.37 8.50 19.53
C ASN A 32 -4.36 9.09 18.54
N PRO A 33 -3.16 8.50 18.45
CA PRO A 33 -2.19 8.90 17.45
C PRO A 33 -2.75 8.75 16.04
N LEU A 34 -2.35 9.66 15.15
CA LEU A 34 -2.71 9.62 13.74
C LEU A 34 -1.90 8.56 13.02
N LEU A 35 -2.55 7.77 12.17
CA LEU A 35 -1.92 6.85 11.23
C LEU A 35 -2.34 7.21 9.81
N LEU A 36 -1.43 7.75 9.00
CA LEU A 36 -1.66 7.99 7.58
C LEU A 36 -1.33 6.72 6.78
N PHE A 37 -2.30 6.21 6.02
CA PHE A 37 -2.17 5.01 5.21
C PHE A 37 -2.02 5.35 3.73
N LEU A 38 -0.86 5.06 3.15
CA LEU A 38 -0.59 5.20 1.71
C LEU A 38 -0.90 3.86 1.03
N HIS A 39 -1.99 3.83 0.25
CA HIS A 39 -2.44 2.64 -0.46
C HIS A 39 -1.45 2.14 -1.54
N GLY A 40 -1.63 0.87 -1.93
CA GLY A 40 -0.85 0.17 -2.94
C GLY A 40 -1.20 0.47 -4.40
N GLY A 41 -0.51 -0.32 -5.26
CA GLY A 41 -0.37 -0.34 -6.73
C GLY A 41 -0.86 0.90 -7.45
N PRO A 42 -0.06 1.70 -8.18
CA PRO A 42 -0.47 3.08 -8.44
C PRO A 42 -1.92 3.13 -8.95
N GLY A 43 -2.81 3.71 -8.12
CA GLY A 43 -4.25 3.77 -8.37
C GLY A 43 -5.17 2.72 -7.71
N THR A 44 -4.76 1.94 -6.71
CA THR A 44 -5.66 1.01 -5.97
C THR A 44 -5.93 1.42 -4.51
N PRO A 45 -6.77 2.43 -4.28
CA PRO A 45 -7.15 2.88 -2.94
C PRO A 45 -7.99 1.89 -2.13
N GLN A 46 -8.05 2.11 -0.81
CA GLN A 46 -8.65 1.17 0.16
C GLN A 46 -10.00 1.61 0.71
N ILE A 47 -10.40 2.88 0.54
CA ILE A 47 -11.62 3.45 1.16
C ILE A 47 -12.87 2.58 0.89
N GLY A 48 -12.98 1.99 -0.31
CA GLY A 48 -14.15 1.19 -0.70
C GLY A 48 -14.36 -0.12 0.07
N TYR A 49 -13.38 -0.61 0.84
CA TYR A 49 -13.49 -1.89 1.54
C TYR A 49 -12.94 -1.87 2.97
N VAL A 50 -12.05 -0.94 3.31
CA VAL A 50 -11.20 -1.05 4.51
C VAL A 50 -11.95 -1.02 5.84
N ARG A 51 -13.19 -0.49 5.89
CA ARG A 51 -14.05 -0.52 7.10
C ARG A 51 -14.27 -1.93 7.67
N HIS A 52 -14.18 -2.96 6.84
CA HIS A 52 -14.37 -4.34 7.28
C HIS A 52 -13.11 -4.95 7.94
N TYR A 53 -11.95 -4.30 7.79
CA TYR A 53 -10.66 -4.87 8.16
C TYR A 53 -9.89 -4.04 9.21
N GLN A 54 -10.39 -2.87 9.59
CA GLN A 54 -9.62 -1.93 10.41
C GLN A 54 -10.22 -1.61 11.79
N LYS A 55 -11.29 -2.30 12.20
CA LYS A 55 -11.99 -1.99 13.47
C LYS A 55 -11.07 -2.09 14.69
N GLU A 56 -10.20 -3.10 14.70
CA GLU A 56 -9.19 -3.31 15.72
C GLU A 56 -8.11 -2.24 15.66
N LEU A 57 -7.69 -1.83 14.45
CA LEU A 57 -6.70 -0.78 14.25
C LEU A 57 -7.21 0.59 14.75
N GLU A 58 -8.49 0.88 14.50
CA GLU A 58 -9.19 2.09 14.95
C GLU A 58 -9.31 2.20 16.48
N GLN A 59 -9.12 1.10 17.24
CA GLN A 59 -9.03 1.16 18.71
C GLN A 59 -7.78 1.91 19.17
N TYR A 60 -6.69 1.79 18.40
CA TYR A 60 -5.39 2.32 18.75
C TYR A 60 -5.10 3.63 18.01
N PHE A 61 -5.53 3.76 16.76
CA PHE A 61 -5.18 4.92 15.93
C PHE A 61 -6.42 5.68 15.46
N THR A 62 -6.26 6.98 15.24
CA THR A 62 -7.11 7.69 14.27
C THR A 62 -6.51 7.42 12.89
N VAL A 63 -7.13 6.53 12.13
CA VAL A 63 -6.65 6.03 10.85
C VAL A 63 -7.14 6.92 9.71
N VAL A 64 -6.21 7.36 8.87
CA VAL A 64 -6.46 8.19 7.71
C VAL A 64 -6.17 7.40 6.44
N HIS A 65 -7.22 7.02 5.73
CA HIS A 65 -7.12 6.49 4.38
C HIS A 65 -7.26 7.63 3.39
N TRP A 66 -6.38 7.65 2.40
CA TRP A 66 -6.34 8.72 1.41
C TRP A 66 -6.34 8.12 0.02
N ASP A 67 -7.35 8.43 -0.78
CA ASP A 67 -7.33 8.16 -2.21
C ASP A 67 -6.35 9.15 -2.84
N GLN A 68 -5.15 8.69 -3.20
CA GLN A 68 -4.10 9.54 -3.76
C GLN A 68 -4.54 10.15 -5.09
N ARG A 69 -3.83 11.19 -5.54
CA ARG A 69 -4.02 11.87 -6.83
C ARG A 69 -4.34 10.89 -7.96
N GLY A 70 -5.44 11.14 -8.67
CA GLY A 70 -5.78 10.35 -9.85
C GLY A 70 -6.23 8.92 -9.54
N SER A 71 -6.51 8.59 -8.28
CA SER A 71 -7.03 7.29 -7.85
C SER A 71 -8.43 7.43 -7.27
N GLY A 72 -9.27 6.41 -7.44
CA GLY A 72 -10.49 6.30 -6.65
C GLY A 72 -11.42 7.51 -6.73
N LEU A 73 -11.87 7.97 -5.56
CA LEU A 73 -12.70 9.18 -5.38
C LEU A 73 -11.94 10.48 -5.69
N SER A 74 -10.61 10.42 -5.77
CA SER A 74 -9.73 11.53 -6.18
C SER A 74 -9.42 11.54 -7.67
N TYR A 75 -10.05 10.67 -8.46
CA TYR A 75 -9.90 10.67 -9.92
C TYR A 75 -10.71 11.81 -10.56
N SER A 76 -10.10 12.48 -11.53
CA SER A 76 -10.78 13.43 -12.42
C SER A 76 -10.08 13.49 -13.77
N LYS A 77 -10.87 13.59 -14.84
CA LYS A 77 -10.36 13.78 -16.22
C LYS A 77 -9.55 15.08 -16.38
N ARG A 78 -9.65 16.01 -15.43
CA ARG A 78 -8.92 17.29 -15.44
C ARG A 78 -7.51 17.19 -14.86
N ILE A 79 -7.15 16.06 -14.25
CA ILE A 79 -5.80 15.86 -13.72
C ILE A 79 -4.86 15.71 -14.92
N SER A 80 -3.86 16.59 -14.99
CA SER A 80 -2.83 16.52 -16.03
C SER A 80 -1.97 15.28 -15.84
N HIS A 81 -1.74 14.53 -16.91
CA HIS A 81 -0.84 13.38 -16.90
C HIS A 81 0.61 13.77 -16.55
N HIS A 82 1.02 15.02 -16.82
CA HIS A 82 2.32 15.55 -16.40
C HIS A 82 2.46 15.66 -14.86
N SER A 83 1.35 15.65 -14.12
CA SER A 83 1.37 15.63 -12.66
C SER A 83 1.37 14.21 -12.06
N MET A 84 1.31 13.18 -12.90
CA MET A 84 1.36 11.77 -12.47
C MET A 84 2.80 11.28 -12.43
N THR A 85 3.55 11.78 -11.46
CA THR A 85 4.97 11.44 -11.20
C THR A 85 5.16 11.16 -9.71
N ILE A 86 6.07 10.26 -9.32
CA ILE A 86 6.43 9.98 -7.92
C ILE A 86 6.70 11.28 -7.14
N ASN A 87 7.40 12.24 -7.73
CA ASN A 87 7.72 13.52 -7.08
C ASN A 87 6.46 14.33 -6.67
N HIS A 88 5.44 14.37 -7.52
CA HIS A 88 4.16 15.01 -7.18
C HIS A 88 3.44 14.27 -6.06
N PHE A 89 3.46 12.94 -6.06
CA PHE A 89 2.87 12.13 -4.98
C PHE A 89 3.59 12.32 -3.64
N ILE A 90 4.91 12.48 -3.64
CA ILE A 90 5.70 12.83 -2.45
C ILE A 90 5.27 14.19 -1.90
N LYS A 91 5.18 15.22 -2.77
CA LYS A 91 4.71 16.56 -2.39
C LYS A 91 3.29 16.53 -1.81
N ASP A 92 2.40 15.79 -2.45
CA ASP A 92 1.03 15.60 -1.97
C ASP A 92 1.00 14.93 -0.59
N THR A 93 1.82 13.90 -0.39
CA THR A 93 1.91 13.19 0.90
C THR A 93 2.37 14.12 2.03
N ILE A 94 3.37 14.97 1.75
CA ILE A 94 3.85 15.98 2.71
C ILE A 94 2.73 17.00 3.01
N GLN A 95 2.02 17.48 1.98
CA GLN A 95 0.92 18.44 2.16
C GLN A 95 -0.24 17.86 2.97
N VAL A 96 -0.63 16.61 2.70
CA VAL A 96 -1.65 15.88 3.46
C VAL A 96 -1.20 15.70 4.91
N THR A 97 0.05 15.30 5.12
CA THR A 97 0.62 15.13 6.47
C THR A 97 0.59 16.45 7.24
N GLN A 98 1.06 17.55 6.65
CA GLN A 98 1.03 18.88 7.29
C GLN A 98 -0.40 19.33 7.61
N TRP A 99 -1.36 19.08 6.71
CA TRP A 99 -2.76 19.38 6.96
C TRP A 99 -3.31 18.59 8.15
N LEU A 100 -3.03 17.29 8.22
CA LEU A 100 -3.46 16.43 9.33
C LEU A 100 -2.86 16.89 10.67
N LEU A 101 -1.57 17.19 10.69
CA LEU A 101 -0.89 17.67 11.90
C LEU A 101 -1.47 18.98 12.40
N ALA A 102 -1.73 19.93 11.50
CA ALA A 102 -2.38 21.20 11.84
C ALA A 102 -3.84 20.99 12.30
N HIS A 103 -4.60 20.14 11.62
CA HIS A 103 -6.02 19.92 11.90
C HIS A 103 -6.26 19.25 13.26
N PHE A 104 -5.38 18.33 13.66
CA PHE A 104 -5.47 17.60 14.93
C PHE A 104 -4.54 18.12 16.01
N SER A 105 -3.86 19.25 15.78
CA SER A 105 -2.88 19.84 16.70
C SER A 105 -1.83 18.84 17.18
N LYS A 106 -1.27 18.04 16.26
CA LYS A 106 -0.20 17.06 16.51
C LYS A 106 1.10 17.53 15.89
N SER A 107 2.24 17.15 16.47
CA SER A 107 3.57 17.47 15.94
C SER A 107 4.07 16.44 14.93
N LYS A 108 3.72 15.17 15.10
CA LYS A 108 4.07 14.05 14.22
C LYS A 108 2.93 13.04 14.11
N LEU A 109 2.99 12.18 13.10
CA LEU A 109 2.07 11.06 12.91
C LEU A 109 2.81 9.77 12.55
N TYR A 110 2.11 8.65 12.58
CA TYR A 110 2.60 7.36 12.08
C TYR A 110 2.30 7.21 10.60
N LEU A 111 3.23 6.64 9.84
CA LEU A 111 3.07 6.43 8.40
C LEU A 111 3.04 4.96 8.08
N ALA A 112 1.97 4.49 7.43
CA ALA A 112 1.91 3.16 6.83
C ALA A 112 1.98 3.29 5.30
N GLY A 113 2.86 2.53 4.67
CA GLY A 113 2.98 2.48 3.21
C GLY A 113 2.84 1.05 2.73
N HIS A 114 1.79 0.78 1.95
CA HIS A 114 1.55 -0.54 1.35
C HIS A 114 1.99 -0.56 -0.11
N SER A 115 2.83 -1.53 -0.51
CA SER A 115 3.17 -1.77 -1.92
C SER A 115 3.68 -0.47 -2.59
N TRP A 116 3.07 0.01 -3.68
CA TRP A 116 3.33 1.34 -4.25
C TRP A 116 3.47 2.48 -3.22
N GLY A 117 2.58 2.54 -2.22
CA GLY A 117 2.62 3.56 -1.17
C GLY A 117 3.88 3.47 -0.29
N SER A 118 4.55 2.32 -0.24
CA SER A 118 5.83 2.16 0.44
C SER A 118 6.97 2.92 -0.25
N ILE A 119 6.96 3.03 -1.59
CA ILE A 119 7.93 3.84 -2.35
C ILE A 119 7.79 5.31 -1.98
N LEU A 120 6.55 5.80 -1.97
CA LEU A 120 6.24 7.17 -1.59
C LEU A 120 6.69 7.44 -0.15
N ALA A 121 6.40 6.52 0.77
CA ALA A 121 6.80 6.62 2.17
C ALA A 121 8.32 6.73 2.31
N LEU A 122 9.11 5.88 1.66
CA LEU A 122 10.57 5.91 1.75
C LEU A 122 11.14 7.30 1.39
N HIS A 123 10.70 7.88 0.28
CA HIS A 123 11.16 9.22 -0.13
C HIS A 123 10.66 10.34 0.79
N VAL A 124 9.41 10.26 1.25
CA VAL A 124 8.85 11.24 2.20
C VAL A 124 9.62 11.23 3.51
N LEU A 125 10.02 10.05 4.00
CA LEU A 125 10.83 9.89 5.22
C LEU A 125 12.25 10.42 5.08
N GLN A 126 12.85 10.38 3.88
CA GLN A 126 14.12 11.06 3.62
C GLN A 126 13.98 12.58 3.66
N GLN A 127 12.92 13.11 3.05
CA GLN A 127 12.74 14.56 2.93
C GLN A 127 12.26 15.22 4.22
N ARG A 128 11.33 14.58 4.94
CA ARG A 128 10.64 15.14 6.11
C ARG A 128 10.52 14.14 7.27
N PRO A 129 11.63 13.56 7.76
CA PRO A 129 11.61 12.64 8.90
C PRO A 129 11.08 13.31 10.18
N ASP A 130 11.15 14.64 10.25
CA ASP A 130 10.63 15.43 11.36
C ASP A 130 9.11 15.29 11.55
N LEU A 131 8.36 14.90 10.52
CA LEU A 131 6.90 14.78 10.56
C LEU A 131 6.41 13.42 11.09
N PHE A 132 7.30 12.44 11.29
CA PHE A 132 6.90 11.05 11.53
C PHE A 132 7.50 10.45 12.81
N TYR A 133 6.68 9.66 13.52
CA TYR A 133 7.13 8.88 14.68
C TYR A 133 7.78 7.56 14.27
N THR A 134 7.11 6.80 13.42
CA THR A 134 7.54 5.47 12.97
C THR A 134 6.92 5.17 11.62
N TYR A 135 7.66 4.42 10.81
CA TYR A 135 7.22 3.92 9.52
C TYR A 135 6.82 2.44 9.61
N TYR A 136 5.67 2.10 9.04
CA TYR A 136 5.20 0.73 8.84
C TYR A 136 5.19 0.43 7.33
N GLY A 137 6.21 -0.31 6.86
CA GLY A 137 6.30 -0.78 5.47
C GLY A 137 5.59 -2.11 5.31
N ILE A 138 4.58 -2.16 4.43
CA ILE A 138 3.69 -3.32 4.25
C ILE A 138 3.85 -3.83 2.82
N SER A 139 4.33 -5.07 2.65
CA SER A 139 4.77 -5.58 1.34
C SER A 139 5.65 -4.55 0.62
N GLN A 140 6.77 -4.22 1.28
CA GLN A 140 7.68 -3.14 0.92
C GLN A 140 8.27 -3.35 -0.47
N VAL A 141 8.01 -2.42 -1.38
CA VAL A 141 8.65 -2.39 -2.70
C VAL A 141 10.04 -1.75 -2.56
N VAL A 142 11.04 -2.41 -3.14
CA VAL A 142 12.47 -2.06 -3.08
C VAL A 142 13.04 -1.96 -4.47
N ASN A 143 12.89 -3.02 -5.28
CA ASN A 143 13.33 -3.06 -6.68
C ASN A 143 12.36 -3.95 -7.47
N PRO A 144 11.38 -3.36 -8.17
CA PRO A 144 10.36 -4.13 -8.89
C PRO A 144 10.92 -5.11 -9.94
N GLN A 145 12.08 -4.83 -10.53
CA GLN A 145 12.68 -5.72 -11.53
C GLN A 145 13.25 -6.99 -10.87
N ASP A 146 13.93 -6.84 -9.73
CA ASP A 146 14.47 -7.96 -8.97
C ASP A 146 13.35 -8.75 -8.30
N GLU A 147 12.32 -8.07 -7.79
CA GLU A 147 11.12 -8.68 -7.21
C GLU A 147 10.36 -9.51 -8.24
N GLU A 148 10.13 -8.99 -9.44
CA GLU A 148 9.47 -9.71 -10.55
C GLU A 148 10.29 -10.93 -10.99
N SER A 149 11.61 -10.78 -11.08
CA SER A 149 12.52 -11.88 -11.42
C SER A 149 12.52 -12.99 -10.37
N THR A 150 12.54 -12.60 -9.08
CA THR A 150 12.51 -13.53 -7.94
C THR A 150 11.17 -14.26 -7.86
N ALA A 151 10.06 -13.54 -7.99
CA ALA A 151 8.73 -14.12 -8.01
C ALA A 151 8.56 -15.10 -9.19
N TYR A 152 9.05 -14.76 -10.38
CA TYR A 152 9.03 -15.67 -11.53
C TYR A 152 9.79 -16.98 -11.25
N GLN A 153 10.95 -16.91 -10.58
CA GLN A 153 11.72 -18.11 -10.21
C GLN A 153 10.92 -19.02 -9.26
N HIS A 154 10.30 -18.47 -8.22
CA HIS A 154 9.44 -19.25 -7.32
C HIS A 154 8.24 -19.87 -8.04
N ILE A 155 7.58 -19.12 -8.92
CA ILE A 155 6.46 -19.64 -9.71
C ILE A 155 6.93 -20.78 -10.61
N ARG A 156 8.11 -20.66 -11.20
CA ARG A 156 8.70 -21.71 -12.03
C ARG A 156 8.99 -22.97 -11.21
N GLU A 157 9.60 -22.86 -10.05
CA GLU A 157 9.84 -24.00 -9.14
C GLU A 157 8.53 -24.71 -8.75
N ILE A 158 7.50 -23.94 -8.38
CA ILE A 158 6.16 -24.48 -8.10
C ILE A 158 5.61 -25.20 -9.35
N SER A 159 5.79 -24.63 -10.54
CA SER A 159 5.30 -25.22 -11.78
C SER A 159 6.00 -26.55 -12.14
N GLU A 160 7.29 -26.69 -11.81
CA GLU A 160 8.07 -27.92 -12.06
C GLU A 160 7.62 -29.07 -11.16
N SER A 161 7.19 -28.77 -9.93
CA SER A 161 6.56 -29.76 -9.03
C SER A 161 5.17 -30.21 -9.48
N LYS A 162 4.50 -29.43 -10.35
CA LYS A 162 3.14 -29.66 -10.87
C LYS A 162 3.15 -29.89 -12.38
N LYS A 163 3.89 -30.91 -12.83
CA LYS A 163 4.03 -31.27 -14.26
C LYS A 163 2.67 -31.39 -14.94
N ALA A 164 2.57 -30.89 -16.18
CA ALA A 164 1.35 -30.85 -17.00
C ALA A 164 0.17 -30.01 -16.46
N SER A 165 0.42 -29.13 -15.48
CA SER A 165 -0.57 -28.12 -15.06
C SER A 165 -0.63 -26.91 -16.01
N ILE A 166 -1.74 -26.18 -15.98
CA ILE A 166 -1.87 -24.87 -16.67
C ILE A 166 -0.75 -23.90 -16.27
N LEU A 167 -0.30 -23.94 -15.02
CA LEU A 167 0.81 -23.13 -14.53
C LEU A 167 2.12 -23.47 -15.25
N SER A 168 2.40 -24.75 -15.47
CA SER A 168 3.59 -25.20 -16.21
C SER A 168 3.55 -24.78 -17.68
N PHE A 169 2.38 -24.82 -18.32
CA PHE A 169 2.22 -24.33 -19.69
C PHE A 169 2.46 -22.81 -19.78
N LEU A 170 1.80 -22.03 -18.93
CA LEU A 170 1.89 -20.57 -18.96
C LEU A 170 3.30 -20.05 -18.65
N THR A 171 3.96 -20.61 -17.64
CA THR A 171 5.34 -20.24 -17.27
C THR A 171 6.35 -20.50 -18.38
N ARG A 172 6.20 -21.62 -19.11
CA ARG A 172 6.99 -21.94 -20.31
C ARG A 172 6.70 -20.98 -21.46
N PHE A 173 5.43 -20.63 -21.66
CA PHE A 173 5.01 -19.73 -22.72
C PHE A 173 5.58 -18.32 -22.55
N ILE A 174 5.50 -17.75 -21.35
CA ILE A 174 5.98 -16.37 -21.13
C ILE A 174 7.49 -16.24 -21.07
N GLY A 175 8.19 -17.31 -20.65
CA GLY A 175 9.64 -17.29 -20.41
C GLY A 175 10.05 -16.37 -19.24
N ALA A 176 11.34 -16.33 -18.94
CA ALA A 176 11.88 -15.46 -17.89
C ALA A 176 11.77 -13.97 -18.28
N PRO A 177 11.54 -13.06 -17.32
CA PRO A 177 11.60 -11.62 -17.56
C PRO A 177 13.04 -11.17 -17.95
N PRO A 178 13.22 -9.97 -18.54
CA PRO A 178 12.22 -8.92 -18.73
C PRO A 178 11.27 -9.18 -19.91
N TRP A 179 9.98 -8.93 -19.69
CA TRP A 179 8.97 -9.06 -20.74
C TRP A 179 8.74 -7.74 -21.48
N LYS A 180 8.57 -7.84 -22.81
CA LYS A 180 8.35 -6.68 -23.69
C LYS A 180 6.88 -6.45 -24.01
N GLN A 181 6.04 -7.47 -23.85
CA GLN A 181 4.63 -7.42 -24.26
C GLN A 181 3.70 -7.44 -23.06
N ASP A 182 2.65 -6.61 -23.10
CA ASP A 182 1.63 -6.54 -22.05
C ASP A 182 0.96 -7.89 -21.77
N ILE A 183 0.84 -8.75 -22.78
CA ILE A 183 0.25 -10.09 -22.63
C ILE A 183 1.09 -10.98 -21.71
N GLN A 184 2.42 -10.86 -21.74
CA GLN A 184 3.30 -11.63 -20.86
C GLN A 184 3.11 -11.19 -19.40
N HIS A 185 3.04 -9.87 -19.17
CA HIS A 185 2.74 -9.29 -17.85
C HIS A 185 1.36 -9.72 -17.32
N LEU A 186 0.36 -9.81 -18.20
CA LEU A 186 -0.97 -10.30 -17.84
C LEU A 186 -0.94 -11.79 -17.44
N ILE A 187 -0.26 -12.63 -18.23
CA ILE A 187 -0.12 -14.06 -17.92
C ILE A 187 0.66 -14.26 -16.63
N TYR A 188 1.75 -13.51 -16.42
CA TYR A 188 2.52 -13.54 -15.17
C TYR A 188 1.64 -13.24 -13.96
N ARG A 189 0.85 -12.15 -14.00
CA ARG A 189 -0.10 -11.81 -12.92
C ARG A 189 -1.11 -12.94 -12.67
N PHE A 190 -1.57 -13.60 -13.74
CA PHE A 190 -2.45 -14.76 -13.59
C PHE A 190 -1.73 -15.94 -12.93
N CYS A 191 -0.46 -16.21 -13.27
CA CYS A 191 0.35 -17.23 -12.59
C CYS A 191 0.57 -16.94 -11.10
N VAL A 192 0.80 -15.67 -10.73
CA VAL A 192 0.89 -15.21 -9.32
C VAL A 192 -0.42 -15.53 -8.56
N GLU A 193 -1.58 -15.25 -9.16
CA GLU A 193 -2.87 -15.57 -8.55
C GLU A 193 -3.10 -17.10 -8.44
N LEU A 194 -2.76 -17.87 -9.49
CA LEU A 194 -2.88 -19.34 -9.47
C LEU A 194 -2.03 -20.00 -8.38
N THR A 195 -0.92 -19.37 -7.99
CA THR A 195 -0.04 -19.84 -6.92
C THR A 195 -0.47 -19.37 -5.52
N ARG A 196 -1.57 -18.60 -5.42
CA ARG A 196 -2.04 -17.98 -4.17
C ARG A 196 -1.01 -17.05 -3.55
N GLY A 197 -0.18 -16.42 -4.38
CA GLY A 197 0.75 -15.38 -3.96
C GLY A 197 0.39 -13.98 -4.41
N GLY A 198 -0.83 -13.79 -4.91
CA GLY A 198 -1.33 -12.52 -5.39
C GLY A 198 -1.90 -11.63 -4.29
N PHE A 199 -2.98 -10.92 -4.62
CA PHE A 199 -3.56 -9.89 -3.74
C PHE A 199 -3.90 -10.43 -2.33
N THR A 200 -4.45 -11.64 -2.27
CA THR A 200 -4.61 -12.41 -1.02
C THR A 200 -4.21 -13.86 -1.25
N HIS A 201 -3.76 -14.53 -0.20
CA HIS A 201 -3.50 -15.97 -0.19
C HIS A 201 -4.80 -16.79 -0.31
N ARG A 202 -5.91 -16.27 0.24
CA ARG A 202 -7.21 -16.93 0.19
C ARG A 202 -8.17 -16.18 -0.75
N HIS A 203 -8.44 -16.74 -1.95
CA HIS A 203 -9.34 -16.10 -2.94
C HIS A 203 -10.70 -15.62 -2.40
N ARG A 204 -11.25 -16.29 -1.37
CA ARG A 204 -12.49 -15.85 -0.69
C ARG A 204 -12.36 -14.43 -0.13
N GLN A 205 -11.19 -14.04 0.37
CA GLN A 205 -10.93 -12.68 0.85
C GLN A 205 -10.86 -11.68 -0.31
N SER A 206 -10.20 -12.00 -1.43
CA SER A 206 -10.25 -11.15 -2.63
C SER A 206 -11.69 -10.92 -3.13
N LEU A 207 -12.52 -11.96 -3.14
CA LEU A 207 -13.94 -11.85 -3.49
C LEU A 207 -14.72 -10.99 -2.49
N ALA A 208 -14.42 -11.11 -1.20
CA ALA A 208 -15.03 -10.29 -0.16
C ALA A 208 -14.65 -8.81 -0.32
N VAL A 209 -13.39 -8.49 -0.61
CA VAL A 209 -12.94 -7.12 -0.91
C VAL A 209 -13.70 -6.56 -2.12
N LEU A 210 -13.78 -7.32 -3.21
CA LEU A 210 -14.52 -6.89 -4.40
C LEU A 210 -16.01 -6.66 -4.10
N PHE A 211 -16.64 -7.57 -3.36
CA PHE A 211 -18.03 -7.44 -2.95
C PHE A 211 -18.24 -6.16 -2.14
N GLN A 212 -17.39 -5.91 -1.14
CA GLN A 212 -17.46 -4.71 -0.30
C GLN A 212 -17.24 -3.43 -1.10
N MET A 213 -16.33 -3.41 -2.08
CA MET A 213 -16.16 -2.27 -2.97
C MET A 213 -17.42 -1.96 -3.78
N LEU A 214 -18.14 -2.99 -4.22
CA LEU A 214 -19.37 -2.86 -5.00
C LEU A 214 -20.59 -2.49 -4.16
N THR A 215 -20.65 -2.92 -2.90
CA THR A 215 -21.79 -2.67 -1.99
C THR A 215 -21.55 -1.55 -0.97
N GLY A 216 -20.32 -1.06 -0.84
CA GLY A 216 -19.92 -0.04 0.12
C GLY A 216 -20.50 1.34 -0.20
N ASN A 217 -20.71 2.16 0.83
CA ASN A 217 -21.35 3.48 0.69
C ASN A 217 -20.45 4.51 0.00
N GLU A 218 -19.14 4.47 0.27
CA GLU A 218 -18.17 5.43 -0.26
C GLU A 218 -17.94 5.22 -1.76
N TYR A 219 -17.88 3.97 -2.19
CA TYR A 219 -17.71 3.62 -3.60
C TYR A 219 -19.03 3.19 -4.22
N GLY A 220 -19.41 1.95 -3.95
CA GLY A 220 -20.54 1.30 -4.56
C GLY A 220 -20.42 1.20 -6.09
N VAL A 221 -21.47 0.72 -6.73
CA VAL A 221 -21.57 0.69 -8.20
C VAL A 221 -21.40 2.10 -8.79
N ARG A 222 -21.84 3.15 -8.08
CA ARG A 222 -21.81 4.54 -8.53
C ARG A 222 -20.40 5.05 -8.79
N ASN A 223 -19.46 4.83 -7.87
CA ASN A 223 -18.09 5.35 -8.00
C ASN A 223 -17.08 4.31 -8.52
N MET A 224 -17.55 3.11 -8.90
CA MET A 224 -16.69 2.08 -9.50
C MET A 224 -16.00 2.54 -10.79
N HIS A 225 -16.66 3.42 -11.56
CA HIS A 225 -16.04 4.01 -12.74
C HIS A 225 -14.81 4.87 -12.40
N SER A 226 -14.86 5.63 -11.30
CA SER A 226 -13.73 6.45 -10.83
C SER A 226 -12.58 5.57 -10.36
N PHE A 227 -12.87 4.47 -9.67
CA PHE A 227 -11.87 3.45 -9.33
C PHE A 227 -11.17 2.90 -10.58
N LEU A 228 -11.93 2.38 -11.54
CA LEU A 228 -11.39 1.73 -12.73
C LEU A 228 -10.62 2.72 -13.62
N ASN A 229 -11.13 3.95 -13.77
CA ASN A 229 -10.44 4.97 -14.55
C ASN A 229 -9.17 5.46 -13.84
N GLY A 230 -9.22 5.64 -12.53
CA GLY A 230 -8.05 6.03 -11.74
C GLY A 230 -6.96 4.97 -11.75
N LEU A 231 -7.33 3.69 -11.64
CA LEU A 231 -6.42 2.56 -11.79
C LEU A 231 -5.73 2.57 -13.16
N ARG A 232 -6.49 2.70 -14.25
CA ARG A 232 -5.94 2.74 -15.62
C ARG A 232 -5.04 3.95 -15.84
N PHE A 233 -5.48 5.12 -15.39
CA PHE A 233 -4.74 6.38 -15.52
C PHE A 233 -3.41 6.32 -14.76
N SER A 234 -3.45 5.88 -13.50
CA SER A 234 -2.27 5.76 -12.65
C SER A 234 -1.29 4.73 -13.20
N LYS A 235 -1.76 3.53 -13.58
CA LYS A 235 -0.89 2.52 -14.23
C LYS A 235 -0.23 3.05 -15.50
N LYS A 236 -1.00 3.72 -16.36
CA LYS A 236 -0.47 4.24 -17.64
C LYS A 236 0.69 5.23 -17.44
N HIS A 237 0.67 6.03 -16.37
CA HIS A 237 1.62 7.13 -16.21
C HIS A 237 2.70 6.89 -15.15
N LEU A 238 2.51 5.93 -14.23
CA LEU A 238 3.44 5.69 -13.13
C LEU A 238 4.24 4.39 -13.24
N THR A 239 3.88 3.48 -14.15
CA THR A 239 4.54 2.17 -14.28
C THR A 239 6.02 2.30 -14.63
N ASP A 240 6.38 3.21 -15.54
CA ASP A 240 7.78 3.40 -15.95
C ASP A 240 8.66 3.91 -14.79
N GLU A 241 8.16 4.88 -14.01
CA GLU A 241 8.89 5.37 -12.83
C GLU A 241 8.95 4.29 -11.73
N LEU A 242 7.89 3.53 -11.54
CA LEU A 242 7.85 2.38 -10.62
C LEU A 242 8.97 1.38 -10.96
N TYR A 243 9.05 0.88 -12.20
CA TYR A 243 10.06 -0.12 -12.58
C TYR A 243 11.50 0.41 -12.63
N ARG A 244 11.71 1.74 -12.54
CA ARG A 244 13.04 2.35 -12.39
C ARG A 244 13.45 2.56 -10.93
N PHE A 245 12.53 2.36 -10.00
CA PHE A 245 12.80 2.55 -8.59
C PHE A 245 13.76 1.48 -8.05
N ASN A 246 14.75 1.91 -7.28
CA ASN A 246 15.66 1.05 -6.56
C ASN A 246 15.99 1.68 -5.19
N ALA A 247 15.43 1.12 -4.13
CA ALA A 247 15.59 1.65 -2.77
C ALA A 247 17.02 1.48 -2.22
N PHE A 248 17.77 0.46 -2.62
CA PHE A 248 19.16 0.26 -2.16
C PHE A 248 20.04 1.47 -2.48
N THR A 249 19.83 2.09 -3.63
CA THR A 249 20.61 3.25 -4.09
C THR A 249 19.94 4.58 -3.76
N SER A 250 18.61 4.67 -3.92
CA SER A 250 17.90 5.94 -3.73
C SER A 250 17.59 6.23 -2.27
N VAL A 251 17.42 5.21 -1.43
CA VAL A 251 17.04 5.34 -0.02
C VAL A 251 17.89 4.44 0.90
N PRO A 252 19.22 4.64 0.98
CA PRO A 252 20.09 3.80 1.81
C PRO A 252 19.92 4.05 3.32
N SER A 253 19.29 5.17 3.72
CA SER A 253 19.14 5.54 5.13
C SER A 253 17.81 6.25 5.40
N ILE A 254 17.21 6.00 6.57
CA ILE A 254 15.99 6.62 7.09
C ILE A 254 16.18 7.02 8.55
N LYS A 255 15.76 8.24 8.93
CA LYS A 255 15.97 8.80 10.28
C LYS A 255 14.87 8.48 11.29
N VAL A 256 13.92 7.60 10.94
CA VAL A 256 12.82 7.19 11.83
C VAL A 256 12.85 5.67 12.05
N PRO A 257 12.35 5.17 13.20
CA PRO A 257 12.12 3.74 13.40
C PRO A 257 11.27 3.14 12.29
N CYS A 258 11.64 1.94 11.84
CA CYS A 258 10.98 1.24 10.74
C CYS A 258 10.53 -0.16 11.16
N VAL A 259 9.28 -0.50 10.83
CA VAL A 259 8.69 -1.82 11.02
C VAL A 259 8.26 -2.34 9.64
N PHE A 260 8.87 -3.43 9.21
CA PHE A 260 8.57 -4.08 7.93
C PHE A 260 7.66 -5.29 8.17
N ILE A 261 6.58 -5.38 7.40
CA ILE A 261 5.56 -6.42 7.48
C ILE A 261 5.41 -7.03 6.09
N SER A 262 5.63 -8.33 5.98
CA SER A 262 5.50 -9.08 4.72
C SER A 262 4.58 -10.28 4.91
N GLY A 263 3.76 -10.61 3.93
CA GLY A 263 3.11 -11.92 3.87
C GLY A 263 4.11 -13.00 3.48
N LYS A 264 3.97 -14.21 4.04
CA LYS A 264 4.78 -15.37 3.68
C LYS A 264 4.56 -15.82 2.23
N HIS A 265 3.37 -15.59 1.71
CA HIS A 265 2.98 -16.06 0.38
C HIS A 265 3.08 -14.98 -0.70
N ASP A 266 3.56 -13.77 -0.39
CA ASP A 266 3.60 -12.66 -1.33
C ASP A 266 4.55 -12.96 -2.52
N LEU A 267 3.97 -13.09 -3.71
CA LEU A 267 4.68 -13.23 -4.98
C LEU A 267 4.44 -12.02 -5.90
N ILE A 268 3.85 -10.95 -5.37
CA ILE A 268 3.85 -9.63 -6.02
C ILE A 268 5.13 -8.89 -5.63
N VAL A 269 5.45 -8.92 -4.33
CA VAL A 269 6.68 -8.37 -3.76
C VAL A 269 7.27 -9.43 -2.83
N PRO A 270 8.11 -10.35 -3.34
CA PRO A 270 8.73 -11.39 -2.53
C PRO A 270 9.48 -10.82 -1.33
N ALA A 271 9.35 -11.51 -0.19
CA ALA A 271 9.93 -11.09 1.07
C ALA A 271 11.47 -11.00 1.02
N GLU A 272 12.09 -11.77 0.13
CA GLU A 272 13.53 -11.91 -0.04
C GLU A 272 14.20 -10.56 -0.32
N ILE A 273 13.71 -9.82 -1.31
CA ILE A 273 14.30 -8.53 -1.72
C ILE A 273 14.07 -7.46 -0.64
N SER A 274 12.86 -7.42 -0.07
CA SER A 274 12.56 -6.49 1.02
C SER A 274 13.29 -6.82 2.32
N LYS A 275 13.62 -8.09 2.56
CA LYS A 275 14.44 -8.54 3.69
C LYS A 275 15.90 -8.15 3.54
N GLN A 276 16.44 -8.24 2.32
CA GLN A 276 17.80 -7.74 2.01
C GLN A 276 17.90 -6.24 2.27
N TYR A 277 16.94 -5.46 1.73
CA TYR A 277 16.89 -4.02 2.00
C TYR A 277 16.72 -3.72 3.50
N TYR A 278 15.87 -4.46 4.22
CA TYR A 278 15.77 -4.34 5.68
C TYR A 278 17.12 -4.54 6.38
N GLN A 279 17.95 -5.48 5.92
CA GLN A 279 19.28 -5.72 6.51
C GLN A 279 20.23 -4.56 6.24
N GLU A 280 20.26 -4.06 5.02
CA GLU A 280 21.19 -3.01 4.56
C GLU A 280 20.79 -1.59 4.98
N LEU A 281 19.48 -1.30 5.06
CA LEU A 281 18.97 0.03 5.36
C LEU A 281 19.53 0.59 6.68
N GLU A 282 20.12 1.78 6.66
CA GLU A 282 20.51 2.47 7.88
C GLU A 282 19.28 3.14 8.52
N ALA A 283 18.86 2.69 9.69
CA ALA A 283 17.76 3.30 10.44
C ALA A 283 17.97 3.13 11.95
N PRO A 284 17.45 4.07 12.78
CA PRO A 284 17.70 4.06 14.23
C PRO A 284 17.20 2.78 14.90
N GLU A 285 16.05 2.26 14.45
CA GLU A 285 15.56 0.95 14.83
C GLU A 285 14.85 0.30 13.65
N LYS A 286 15.07 -1.00 13.47
CA LYS A 286 14.40 -1.81 12.46
C LYS A 286 13.76 -3.04 13.10
N ARG A 287 12.56 -3.39 12.67
CA ARG A 287 11.88 -4.65 13.01
C ARG A 287 11.30 -5.29 11.76
N TRP A 288 11.24 -6.62 11.76
CA TRP A 288 10.71 -7.41 10.65
C TRP A 288 9.67 -8.40 11.17
N PHE A 289 8.51 -8.43 10.53
CA PHE A 289 7.44 -9.37 10.79
C PHE A 289 7.03 -10.07 9.50
N GLN A 290 7.04 -11.39 9.52
CA GLN A 290 6.47 -12.20 8.45
C GLN A 290 5.14 -12.79 8.95
N PHE A 291 4.09 -12.55 8.17
CA PHE A 291 2.73 -12.97 8.45
C PHE A 291 2.47 -14.31 7.76
N GLU A 292 2.28 -15.36 8.56
CA GLU A 292 2.30 -16.74 8.10
C GLU A 292 1.12 -17.12 7.21
N ASN A 293 -0.01 -16.41 7.31
CA ASN A 293 -1.24 -16.75 6.59
C ASN A 293 -1.65 -15.66 5.57
N SER A 294 -0.69 -14.85 5.13
CA SER A 294 -0.92 -13.71 4.23
C SER A 294 -0.05 -13.76 2.98
N ALA A 295 -0.56 -13.22 1.89
CA ALA A 295 0.18 -12.83 0.70
C ALA A 295 0.37 -11.29 0.68
N HIS A 296 0.00 -10.61 -0.40
CA HIS A 296 0.33 -9.20 -0.62
C HIS A 296 -0.42 -8.19 0.27
N THR A 297 -1.42 -8.62 1.04
CA THR A 297 -2.22 -7.70 1.88
C THR A 297 -2.35 -8.19 3.33
N PRO A 298 -1.24 -8.32 4.08
CA PRO A 298 -1.28 -8.82 5.45
C PRO A 298 -2.19 -8.02 6.39
N HIS A 299 -2.38 -6.72 6.12
CA HIS A 299 -3.30 -5.85 6.86
C HIS A 299 -4.79 -6.17 6.61
N ILE A 300 -5.13 -6.86 5.52
CA ILE A 300 -6.48 -7.32 5.17
C ILE A 300 -6.68 -8.79 5.56
N GLU A 301 -5.63 -9.60 5.40
CA GLU A 301 -5.69 -11.04 5.61
C GLU A 301 -5.61 -11.44 7.08
N GLU A 302 -4.80 -10.72 7.88
CA GLU A 302 -4.61 -10.94 9.31
C GLU A 302 -4.78 -9.62 10.11
N PRO A 303 -5.98 -8.98 10.07
CA PRO A 303 -6.19 -7.61 10.56
C PRO A 303 -5.94 -7.42 12.05
N SER A 304 -6.30 -8.41 12.89
CA SER A 304 -6.04 -8.34 14.33
C SER A 304 -4.54 -8.45 14.65
N LEU A 305 -3.81 -9.32 13.93
CA LEU A 305 -2.36 -9.42 14.08
C LEU A 305 -1.67 -8.13 13.60
N PHE A 306 -2.16 -7.57 12.49
CA PHE A 306 -1.69 -6.29 11.97
C PHE A 306 -1.88 -5.15 12.99
N ALA A 307 -3.09 -4.97 13.52
CA ALA A 307 -3.39 -3.96 14.53
C ALA A 307 -2.52 -4.09 15.78
N ASN A 308 -2.35 -5.32 16.29
CA ASN A 308 -1.50 -5.61 17.45
C ASN A 308 -0.02 -5.36 17.18
N THR A 309 0.46 -5.64 15.96
CA THR A 309 1.86 -5.40 15.57
C THR A 309 2.16 -3.90 15.53
N LEU A 310 1.25 -3.11 14.93
CA LEU A 310 1.39 -1.66 14.89
C LEU A 310 1.33 -1.05 16.29
N SER A 311 0.34 -1.43 17.10
CA SER A 311 0.14 -0.85 18.43
C SER A 311 1.31 -1.10 19.38
N ARG A 312 1.88 -2.31 19.41
CA ARG A 312 3.08 -2.64 20.20
C ARG A 312 4.33 -1.85 19.80
N HIS A 313 4.34 -1.26 18.61
CA HIS A 313 5.47 -0.50 18.08
C HIS A 313 5.20 0.98 17.92
N ALA A 314 4.02 1.46 18.29
CA ALA A 314 3.72 2.87 18.46
C ALA A 314 4.16 3.35 19.85
N ARG A 315 5.48 3.32 20.09
CA ARG A 315 6.08 3.66 21.39
C ARG A 315 5.72 5.10 21.78
N HIS A 316 5.39 5.30 23.06
CA HIS A 316 5.16 6.59 23.72
C HIS A 316 3.83 7.31 23.40
N HIS A 317 2.90 6.72 22.67
CA HIS A 317 1.67 7.41 22.24
C HIS A 317 0.36 6.62 22.32
N LEU A 318 0.39 5.36 22.78
CA LEU A 318 -0.78 4.49 22.95
C LEU A 318 -0.97 4.05 24.40
#